data_AF-A0A6J6PGE4-F1
#
_entry.id   AF-A0A6J6PGE4-F1
#
_cell.length_a   1.000
_cell.length_b   1.000
_cell.length_c   1.000
_cell.angle_alpha   90.00
_cell.angle_beta   90.00
_cell.angle_gamma   90.00
#
_symmetry.space_group_name_H-M   'P 1'
#
loop_
_entity.id
_entity.type
_entity.pdbx_description
1 polymer ?
#
loop_
_entity_poly.entity_id
_entity_poly.type
_entity_poly.pdbx_seq_one_letter_code
_entity_poly.pdbx_strand_id
1 'polypeptide(L)' 'MPWYKFIGDHGVAVSLEHFGASASATTLFKEFGFTVENVVNAAKQSIANSK' A
#
# COMPACT_ATOMS: atom_id res chain seq x y z
N MET A 1 3.66 14.79 -7.92
CA MET A 1 4.94 14.26 -7.36
C MET A 1 4.65 12.92 -6.69
N PRO A 2 5.47 11.89 -6.89
CA PRO A 2 5.23 10.52 -6.40
C PRO A 2 5.53 10.34 -4.90
N TRP A 3 4.93 9.30 -4.29
CA TRP A 3 5.00 9.02 -2.85
C TRP A 3 6.41 8.74 -2.31
N TYR A 4 7.32 8.20 -3.12
CA TYR A 4 8.70 7.91 -2.69
C TYR A 4 9.42 9.13 -2.09
N LYS A 5 9.04 10.36 -2.49
CA LYS A 5 9.63 11.59 -1.95
C LYS A 5 9.27 11.87 -0.49
N PHE A 6 8.18 11.28 0.00
CA PHE A 6 7.65 11.55 1.34
C PHE A 6 7.85 10.39 2.30
N ILE A 7 7.85 9.15 1.79
CA ILE A 7 7.94 7.95 2.61
C ILE A 7 9.39 7.57 2.99
N GLY A 8 10.39 8.17 2.32
CA GLY A 8 11.81 7.95 2.61
C GLY A 8 12.32 6.54 2.23
N ASP A 9 13.57 6.26 2.58
CA ASP A 9 14.30 5.06 2.13
C ASP A 9 13.73 3.74 2.68
N HIS A 10 13.06 3.79 3.84
CA HIS A 10 12.43 2.64 4.48
C HIS A 10 10.90 2.65 4.36
N GLY A 11 10.35 3.59 3.58
CA GLY A 11 8.91 3.71 3.35
C GLY A 11 8.36 2.54 2.54
N VAL A 12 7.16 2.09 2.90
CA VAL A 12 6.42 1.08 2.14
C VAL A 12 5.10 1.69 1.67
N ALA A 13 4.90 1.76 0.36
CA ALA A 13 3.68 2.29 -0.24
C ALA A 13 2.60 1.21 -0.33
N VAL A 14 1.37 1.54 0.09
CA VAL A 14 0.17 0.79 -0.27
C VAL A 14 -0.48 1.53 -1.44
N SER A 15 -0.20 1.05 -2.66
CA SER A 15 -0.53 1.71 -3.93
C SER A 15 -1.00 0.71 -4.98
N LEU A 16 -1.36 1.21 -6.16
CA LEU A 16 -1.82 0.40 -7.29
C LEU A 16 -0.89 0.60 -8.48
N GLU A 17 -0.20 -0.46 -8.90
CA GLU A 17 0.81 -0.43 -9.96
C GLU A 17 0.28 -0.91 -11.33
N HIS A 18 -1.04 -1.11 -11.43
CA HIS A 18 -1.72 -1.54 -12.65
C HIS A 18 -3.09 -0.85 -12.80
N PHE A 19 -3.71 -0.97 -13.98
CA PHE A 19 -5.07 -0.44 -14.19
C PHE A 19 -6.11 -1.19 -13.36
N GLY A 20 -7.23 -0.50 -13.07
CA GLY A 20 -8.33 -1.11 -12.33
C GLY A 20 -9.07 -2.21 -13.09
N ALA A 21 -10.18 -2.66 -12.51
CA ALA A 21 -11.07 -3.66 -13.08
C ALA A 21 -12.54 -3.25 -12.90
N SER A 22 -13.46 -3.90 -13.62
CA SER A 22 -14.89 -3.65 -13.50
C SER A 22 -15.48 -4.49 -12.36
N ALA A 23 -15.71 -3.86 -11.20
CA ALA A 23 -16.42 -4.45 -10.07
C ALA A 23 -16.86 -3.34 -9.09
N SER A 24 -17.55 -3.72 -8.00
CA SER A 24 -17.89 -2.78 -6.93
C SER A 24 -16.63 -2.24 -6.24
N ALA A 25 -16.68 -1.00 -5.73
CA ALA A 25 -15.57 -0.41 -5.01
C ALA A 25 -15.11 -1.29 -3.84
N THR A 26 -16.04 -1.76 -3.00
CA THR A 26 -15.72 -2.62 -1.84
C THR A 26 -14.94 -3.87 -2.25
N THR A 27 -15.33 -4.51 -3.36
CA THR A 27 -14.59 -5.64 -3.92
C THR A 27 -13.19 -5.22 -4.34
N LEU A 28 -13.07 -4.16 -5.15
CA LEU A 28 -11.78 -3.70 -5.66
C LEU A 28 -10.81 -3.25 -4.55
N PHE A 29 -11.29 -2.55 -3.51
CA PHE A 29 -10.46 -2.17 -2.37
C PHE A 29 -9.87 -3.40 -1.67
N LYS A 30 -10.67 -4.46 -1.49
CA LYS A 30 -10.20 -5.72 -0.90
C LYS A 30 -9.19 -6.43 -1.82
N GLU A 31 -9.53 -6.62 -3.09
CA GLU A 31 -8.69 -7.34 -4.06
C GLU A 31 -7.37 -6.61 -4.34
N PHE A 32 -7.39 -5.28 -4.35
CA PHE A 32 -6.19 -4.46 -4.55
C PHE A 32 -5.42 -4.20 -3.25
N GLY A 33 -5.79 -4.84 -2.14
CA GLY A 33 -5.03 -4.79 -0.91
C GLY A 33 -5.12 -3.46 -0.15
N PHE A 34 -6.13 -2.63 -0.43
CA PHE A 34 -6.45 -1.46 0.39
C PHE A 34 -7.27 -1.89 1.62
N THR A 35 -6.66 -2.73 2.45
CA THR A 35 -7.26 -3.25 3.68
C THR A 35 -6.46 -2.80 4.89
N VAL A 36 -7.09 -2.82 6.07
CA VAL A 36 -6.44 -2.47 7.34
C VAL A 36 -5.26 -3.38 7.61
N GLU A 37 -5.42 -4.68 7.36
CA GLU A 37 -4.39 -5.70 7.58
C GLU A 37 -3.15 -5.43 6.73
N ASN A 38 -3.34 -5.06 5.46
CA ASN A 38 -2.22 -4.76 4.56
C ASN A 38 -1.48 -3.48 4.99
N VAL A 39 -2.20 -2.45 5.41
CA VAL A 39 -1.59 -1.22 5.94
C VAL A 39 -0.77 -1.51 7.20
N VAL A 40 -1.30 -2.31 8.13
CA VAL A 40 -0.58 -2.70 9.35
C VAL A 40 0.68 -3.50 9.01
N ASN A 41 0.60 -4.40 8.04
CA ASN A 41 1.76 -5.17 7.60
C ASN A 41 2.83 -4.28 6.95
N ALA A 42 2.43 -3.34 6.08
CA ALA A 42 3.33 -2.37 5.47
C ALA A 42 4.03 -1.49 6.51
N ALA A 43 3.31 -1.04 7.55
CA ALA A 43 3.88 -0.27 8.65
C ALA A 43 4.91 -1.09 9.45
N LYS A 44 4.60 -2.35 9.79
CA LYS A 44 5.54 -3.25 10.47
C LYS A 44 6.78 -3.52 9.64
N GLN A 45 6.62 -3.71 8.33
CA GLN A 45 7.73 -3.90 7.40
C GLN A 45 8.62 -2.65 7.33
N SER A 46 8.04 -1.45 7.24
CA SER A 46 8.79 -0.19 7.26
C SER A 46 9.64 -0.04 8.53
N ILE A 47 9.06 -0.36 9.70
CA ILE A 47 9.78 -0.35 10.98
C ILE A 47 10.91 -1.40 10.99
N ALA A 48 10.65 -2.61 10.49
CA ALA A 48 11.65 -3.67 10.45
C ALA A 48 12.83 -3.31 9.53
N ASN A 49 12.56 -2.68 8.39
CA ASN A 49 13.58 -2.23 7.43
C ASN A 49 14.44 -1.07 7.96
N SER A 50 13.96 -0.35 8.99
CA SER A 50 14.64 0.81 9.59
C SER A 50 15.59 0.43 10.74
N LYS A 51 15.68 -0.85 11.09
CA LYS A 51 16.59 -1.40 12.11
C LYS A 51 17.86 -1.94 11.48
#